data_AF-A0A6I5N8P8-F1
#
_entry.id   AF-A0A6I5N8P8-F1
#
_cell.length_a   1.000
_cell.length_b   1.000
_cell.length_c   1.000
_cell.angle_alpha   90.00
_cell.angle_beta   90.00
_cell.angle_gamma   90.00
#
_symmetry.space_group_name_H-M   'P 1'
#
loop_
_entity.id
_entity.type
_entity.pdbx_description
1 polymer ?
#
loop_
_entity_poly.entity_id
_entity_poly.type
_entity_poly.pdbx_seq_one_letter_code
_entity_poly.pdbx_strand_id
1 'polypeptide(L)'
;MSCVRRGAGIAIAIALIGCQPEAPPPTSEVPLPKDAAPSGAPPPPPPPADSFFALLPPEATAALEALEISAAVPSYLPAGFSLADYEAGQGGVSGADGRPYYWLIYRDAQNHCFAIEFTSGGVGGPELENQLPIESPLFGPGYSLHYGQYADSGLREQFPEPDLFSDWMAGEQGLYRLAGAEQIMQTYEQSGCRNLPPEEALRVVESLTYLRSDLLGEELEDE
;
A
#
# COMPACT_ATOMS: atom_id res chain seq x y z
N MET A 1 42.55 34.80 -32.98
CA MET A 1 41.38 35.69 -32.92
C MET A 1 40.80 35.51 -31.51
N SER A 2 41.21 36.26 -30.47
CA SER A 2 40.82 37.66 -30.11
C SER A 2 39.30 37.86 -30.20
N CYS A 3 38.53 38.34 -29.22
CA CYS A 3 38.74 39.36 -28.17
C CYS A 3 37.70 39.12 -27.03
N VAL A 4 38.03 39.19 -25.73
CA VAL A 4 38.15 40.35 -24.79
C VAL A 4 36.88 40.68 -23.97
N ARG A 5 37.08 40.58 -22.65
CA ARG A 5 36.40 41.13 -21.45
C ARG A 5 35.71 42.50 -21.61
N ARG A 6 34.67 42.75 -20.79
CA ARG A 6 34.68 43.64 -19.59
C ARG A 6 33.26 43.94 -19.08
N GLY A 7 33.05 43.78 -17.78
CA GLY A 7 32.57 44.87 -16.91
C GLY A 7 31.16 44.54 -16.39
N ALA A 8 30.70 44.93 -15.20
CA ALA A 8 31.24 45.79 -14.17
C ALA A 8 30.60 45.35 -12.83
N GLY A 9 31.28 45.60 -11.72
CA GLY A 9 30.77 45.29 -10.39
C GLY A 9 29.64 46.24 -9.96
N ILE A 10 28.76 45.74 -9.11
CA ILE A 10 28.02 46.52 -8.12
C ILE A 10 28.05 45.71 -6.82
N ALA A 11 28.76 46.27 -5.84
CA ALA A 11 28.56 45.97 -4.43
C ALA A 11 27.34 46.78 -3.96
N ILE A 12 26.46 46.23 -3.12
CA ILE A 12 25.63 47.00 -2.17
C ILE A 12 25.03 46.07 -1.09
N ALA A 13 25.37 46.44 0.15
CA ALA A 13 24.65 46.36 1.41
C ALA A 13 23.94 45.06 1.83
N ILE A 14 24.62 44.38 2.77
CA ILE A 14 24.04 43.49 3.78
C ILE A 14 23.18 44.35 4.73
N ALA A 15 21.86 44.13 4.74
CA ALA A 15 20.97 44.63 5.79
C ALA A 15 20.68 43.48 6.76
N LEU A 16 21.38 43.48 7.89
CA LEU A 16 21.07 42.64 9.06
C LEU A 16 19.81 43.21 9.73
N ILE A 17 18.65 42.64 9.43
CA ILE A 17 17.44 42.87 10.24
C ILE A 17 17.50 41.86 11.39
N GLY A 18 17.85 42.37 12.57
CA GLY A 18 17.78 41.62 13.82
C GLY A 18 16.32 41.36 14.20
N CYS A 19 15.92 40.10 14.22
CA CYS A 19 14.72 39.68 14.93
C CYS A 19 15.04 39.71 16.44
N GLN A 20 14.37 40.60 17.18
CA GLN A 20 14.36 40.54 18.64
C GLN A 20 13.63 39.27 19.09
N PRO A 21 14.12 38.57 20.12
CA PRO A 21 13.34 37.57 20.83
C PRO A 21 12.25 38.27 21.62
N GLU A 22 10.99 38.04 21.25
CA GLU A 22 9.82 38.45 22.03
C GLU A 22 9.75 37.59 23.28
N ALA A 23 9.79 38.22 24.45
CA ALA A 23 9.71 37.54 25.72
C ALA A 23 8.33 36.88 25.87
N PRO A 24 8.26 35.62 26.31
CA PRO A 24 6.97 34.99 26.60
C PRO A 24 6.29 35.69 27.78
N PRO A 25 4.95 35.83 27.76
CA PRO A 25 4.20 36.41 28.86
C PRO A 25 4.36 35.56 30.14
N PRO A 26 4.23 36.16 31.33
CA PRO A 26 4.33 35.44 32.60
C PRO A 26 3.24 34.36 32.68
N THR A 27 3.70 33.13 32.90
CA THR A 27 2.88 31.96 33.20
C THR A 27 2.07 32.22 34.47
N SER A 28 0.77 32.46 34.32
CA SER A 28 -0.18 32.26 35.41
C SER A 28 -0.25 30.76 35.68
N GLU A 29 0.44 30.31 36.72
CA GLU A 29 0.23 28.98 37.30
C GLU A 29 -1.23 28.88 37.76
N VAL A 30 -2.03 28.13 37.00
CA VAL A 30 -3.32 27.62 37.47
C VAL A 30 -3.00 26.52 38.50
N PRO A 31 -3.44 26.63 39.76
CA PRO A 31 -3.24 25.55 40.72
C PRO A 31 -3.96 24.30 40.23
N LEU A 32 -3.20 23.21 40.06
CA LEU A 32 -3.72 21.89 39.79
C LEU A 32 -4.70 21.51 40.92
N PRO A 33 -5.95 21.12 40.63
CA PRO A 33 -6.78 20.45 41.60
C PRO A 33 -6.13 19.10 41.94
N LYS A 34 -5.46 19.08 43.09
CA LYS A 34 -5.07 17.87 43.78
C LYS A 34 -6.36 17.30 44.36
N ASP A 35 -7.08 16.48 43.58
CA ASP A 35 -7.86 15.35 44.07
C ASP A 35 -8.50 14.54 42.92
N ALA A 36 -8.26 13.24 43.02
CA ALA A 36 -9.10 12.12 42.55
C ALA A 36 -9.21 11.84 41.03
N ALA A 37 -8.33 10.98 40.53
CA ALA A 37 -8.71 9.98 39.54
C ALA A 37 -8.71 8.60 40.21
N PRO A 38 -9.87 7.95 40.44
CA PRO A 38 -9.92 6.50 40.42
C PRO A 38 -9.87 6.10 38.93
N SER A 39 -8.67 5.80 38.43
CA SER A 39 -8.51 5.18 37.11
C SER A 39 -9.00 3.72 37.21
N GLY A 40 -10.31 3.56 37.07
CA GLY A 40 -11.02 2.29 36.94
C GLY A 40 -11.65 2.18 35.55
N ALA A 41 -11.06 2.80 34.53
CA ALA A 41 -11.46 2.51 33.16
C ALA A 41 -11.00 1.08 32.85
N PRO A 42 -11.91 0.16 32.47
CA PRO A 42 -11.49 -1.14 31.97
C PRO A 42 -10.55 -0.92 30.75
N PRO A 43 -9.58 -1.83 30.52
CA PRO A 43 -8.76 -1.76 29.32
C PRO A 43 -9.69 -1.68 28.09
N PRO A 44 -9.30 -0.91 27.05
CA PRO A 44 -10.12 -0.82 25.85
C PRO A 44 -10.42 -2.23 25.34
N PRO A 45 -11.65 -2.48 24.86
CA PRO A 45 -12.01 -3.79 24.34
C PRO A 45 -11.01 -4.18 23.25
N PRO A 46 -10.61 -5.47 23.18
CA PRO A 46 -9.75 -5.94 22.09
C PRO A 46 -10.41 -5.58 20.75
N PRO A 47 -9.63 -5.18 19.74
CA PRO A 47 -10.18 -4.86 18.43
C PRO A 47 -11.01 -6.04 17.90
N PRO A 48 -12.06 -5.79 17.09
CA PRO A 48 -12.88 -6.85 16.52
C PRO A 48 -12.01 -7.92 15.85
N ALA A 49 -12.38 -9.20 15.93
CA ALA A 49 -11.67 -10.30 15.27
C ALA A 49 -11.58 -10.14 13.74
N ASP A 50 -12.32 -9.17 13.20
CA ASP A 50 -12.41 -8.79 11.80
C ASP A 50 -11.53 -7.56 11.46
N SER A 51 -10.70 -7.09 12.40
CA SER A 51 -9.88 -5.89 12.21
C SER A 51 -8.55 -6.19 11.51
N PHE A 52 -8.49 -5.75 10.26
CA PHE A 52 -7.35 -5.32 9.44
C PHE A 52 -5.95 -5.95 9.67
N PHE A 53 -5.29 -5.74 10.81
CA PHE A 53 -3.87 -6.09 10.96
C PHE A 53 -3.63 -7.50 11.52
N ALA A 54 -4.66 -8.20 12.00
CA ALA A 54 -4.53 -9.53 12.59
C ALA A 54 -4.43 -10.68 11.55
N LEU A 55 -4.38 -10.36 10.25
CA LEU A 55 -4.56 -11.32 9.16
C LEU A 55 -3.26 -11.68 8.40
N LEU A 56 -2.17 -10.97 8.67
CA LEU A 56 -0.84 -11.37 8.19
C LEU A 56 -0.12 -12.13 9.31
N PRO A 57 0.44 -13.32 9.04
CA PRO A 57 1.26 -14.01 10.01
C PRO A 57 2.57 -13.24 10.22
N PRO A 58 3.19 -13.31 11.42
CA PRO A 58 4.38 -12.51 11.76
C PRO A 58 5.52 -12.63 10.76
N GLU A 59 5.72 -13.82 10.18
CA GLU A 59 6.72 -14.07 9.15
C GLU A 59 6.47 -13.29 7.84
N ALA A 60 5.21 -13.09 7.45
CA ALA A 60 4.86 -12.28 6.27
C ALA A 60 5.11 -10.80 6.54
N THR A 61 4.70 -10.33 7.72
CA THR A 61 4.94 -8.95 8.16
C THR A 61 6.44 -8.64 8.18
N ALA A 62 7.25 -9.48 8.81
CA ALA A 62 8.70 -9.29 8.87
C ALA A 62 9.35 -9.31 7.48
N ALA A 63 8.85 -10.16 6.57
CA ALA A 63 9.36 -10.21 5.19
C ALA A 63 9.03 -8.93 4.40
N LEU A 64 7.83 -8.38 4.57
CA LEU A 64 7.44 -7.09 3.96
C LEU A 64 8.24 -5.92 4.53
N GLU A 65 8.46 -5.88 5.85
CA GLU A 65 9.25 -4.84 6.51
C GLU A 65 10.71 -4.86 6.06
N ALA A 66 11.28 -6.05 5.86
CA ALA A 66 12.66 -6.22 5.39
C ALA A 66 12.89 -5.67 3.96
N LEU A 67 11.82 -5.37 3.21
CA LEU A 67 11.93 -4.69 1.92
C LEU A 67 12.19 -3.19 2.03
N GLU A 68 11.98 -2.59 3.21
CA GLU A 68 12.10 -1.15 3.47
C GLU A 68 11.21 -0.29 2.53
N ILE A 69 10.06 -0.82 2.13
CA ILE A 69 9.04 -0.13 1.32
C ILE A 69 7.72 0.03 2.09
N SER A 70 6.88 0.96 1.63
CA SER A 70 5.50 1.10 2.11
C SER A 70 4.63 -0.03 1.56
N ALA A 71 4.64 -1.22 2.16
CA ALA A 71 3.80 -2.33 1.72
C ALA A 71 2.30 -1.97 1.85
N ALA A 72 1.50 -2.18 0.80
CA ALA A 72 0.07 -1.93 0.81
C ALA A 72 -0.68 -3.25 1.05
N VAL A 73 -1.62 -3.22 1.98
CA VAL A 73 -2.39 -4.38 2.44
C VAL A 73 -3.87 -4.02 2.55
N PRO A 74 -4.80 -4.96 2.32
CA PRO A 74 -6.24 -4.68 2.32
C PRO A 74 -6.80 -4.48 3.73
N SER A 75 -7.48 -3.36 3.97
CA SER A 75 -8.21 -3.09 5.22
C SER A 75 -9.50 -3.85 5.41
N TYR A 76 -9.98 -4.39 4.30
CA TYR A 76 -11.14 -5.21 4.24
C TYR A 76 -10.78 -6.53 3.58
N LEU A 77 -11.03 -7.63 4.30
CA LEU A 77 -11.04 -8.97 3.71
C LEU A 77 -12.49 -9.47 3.65
N PRO A 78 -12.93 -10.04 2.51
CA PRO A 78 -14.22 -10.70 2.44
C PRO A 78 -14.28 -11.86 3.44
N ALA A 79 -15.48 -12.15 3.95
CA ALA A 79 -15.65 -13.18 4.97
C ALA A 79 -15.13 -14.56 4.49
N GLY A 80 -14.32 -15.21 5.32
CA GLY A 80 -13.76 -16.53 5.02
C GLY A 80 -12.45 -16.52 4.23
N PHE A 81 -11.94 -15.35 3.85
CA PHE A 81 -10.59 -15.22 3.28
C PHE A 81 -9.52 -15.24 4.36
N SER A 82 -8.39 -15.84 4.02
CA SER A 82 -7.14 -15.76 4.78
C SER A 82 -5.95 -15.65 3.83
N LEU A 83 -4.81 -15.17 4.33
CA LEU A 83 -3.55 -15.25 3.58
C LEU A 83 -3.22 -16.74 3.36
N ALA A 84 -3.15 -17.14 2.10
CA ALA A 84 -2.87 -18.50 1.68
C ALA A 84 -1.39 -18.70 1.34
N ASP A 85 -0.76 -17.68 0.77
CA ASP A 85 0.64 -17.70 0.37
C ASP A 85 1.18 -16.27 0.23
N TYR A 86 2.50 -16.12 0.31
CA TYR A 86 3.15 -14.83 0.10
C TYR A 86 4.61 -15.00 -0.33
N GLU A 87 5.14 -13.97 -0.99
CA GLU A 87 6.56 -13.82 -1.21
C GLU A 87 6.92 -12.34 -1.15
N ALA A 88 8.09 -12.06 -0.59
CA ALA A 88 8.69 -10.74 -0.55
C ALA A 88 10.19 -10.90 -0.79
N GLY A 89 10.74 -10.16 -1.74
CA GLY A 89 12.14 -10.31 -2.09
C GLY A 89 12.68 -9.23 -3.02
N GLN A 90 13.87 -9.51 -3.53
CA GLN A 90 14.58 -8.68 -4.50
C GLN A 90 14.74 -9.45 -5.82
N GLY A 91 14.64 -8.75 -6.95
CA GLY A 91 14.74 -9.34 -8.29
C GLY A 91 13.55 -9.07 -9.20
N GLY A 92 12.47 -8.45 -8.68
CA GLY A 92 11.21 -8.30 -9.39
C GLY A 92 10.49 -9.64 -9.64
N VAL A 93 9.27 -9.59 -10.17
CA VAL A 93 8.48 -10.78 -10.58
C VAL A 93 9.19 -11.60 -11.68
N SER A 94 10.21 -11.02 -12.34
CA SER A 94 11.04 -11.68 -13.38
C SER A 94 12.48 -12.03 -12.95
N GLY A 95 12.84 -11.79 -11.68
CA GLY A 95 14.08 -12.27 -11.04
C GLY A 95 15.42 -11.60 -11.42
N ALA A 96 15.45 -10.53 -12.24
CA ALA A 96 16.70 -10.08 -12.88
C ALA A 96 17.24 -8.69 -12.46
N ASP A 97 16.44 -7.82 -11.84
CA ASP A 97 16.82 -6.39 -11.70
C ASP A 97 17.17 -5.96 -10.27
N GLY A 98 17.16 -6.88 -9.32
CA GLY A 98 17.49 -6.64 -7.92
C GLY A 98 16.58 -5.62 -7.23
N ARG A 99 15.37 -5.39 -7.77
CA ARG A 99 14.42 -4.46 -7.20
C ARG A 99 13.40 -5.15 -6.30
N PRO A 100 12.84 -4.44 -5.30
CA PRO A 100 11.89 -5.04 -4.38
C PRO A 100 10.60 -5.43 -5.10
N TYR A 101 10.04 -6.55 -4.69
CA TYR A 101 8.71 -7.01 -5.05
C TYR A 101 8.07 -7.74 -3.86
N TYR A 102 6.75 -7.77 -3.85
CA TYR A 102 6.02 -8.74 -3.05
C TYR A 102 4.71 -9.11 -3.72
N TRP A 103 4.16 -10.24 -3.31
CA TRP A 103 2.78 -10.59 -3.57
C TRP A 103 2.18 -11.26 -2.33
N LEU A 104 0.90 -10.98 -2.09
CA LEU A 104 0.12 -11.55 -0.99
C LEU A 104 -1.12 -12.21 -1.57
N ILE A 105 -1.21 -13.54 -1.52
CA ILE A 105 -2.35 -14.30 -2.07
C ILE A 105 -3.32 -14.61 -0.96
N TYR A 106 -4.56 -14.17 -1.12
CA TYR A 106 -5.66 -14.49 -0.22
C TYR A 106 -6.59 -15.49 -0.88
N ARG A 107 -7.08 -16.46 -0.11
CA ARG A 107 -7.98 -17.52 -0.60
C ARG A 107 -9.07 -17.85 0.43
N ASP A 108 -10.26 -18.18 -0.05
CA ASP A 108 -11.35 -18.75 0.76
C ASP A 108 -11.52 -20.28 0.57
N ALA A 109 -12.43 -20.87 1.34
CA ALA A 109 -12.74 -22.31 1.26
C ALA A 109 -13.42 -22.73 -0.06
N GLN A 110 -13.89 -21.77 -0.87
CA GLN A 110 -14.48 -21.97 -2.19
C GLN A 110 -13.47 -21.77 -3.33
N ASN A 111 -12.20 -21.54 -3.00
CA ASN A 111 -11.10 -21.20 -3.89
C ASN A 111 -11.30 -19.90 -4.69
N HIS A 112 -12.08 -18.95 -4.17
CA HIS A 112 -11.95 -17.60 -4.66
C HIS A 112 -10.59 -17.05 -4.21
N CYS A 113 -9.88 -16.41 -5.12
CA CYS A 113 -8.54 -15.89 -4.87
C CYS A 113 -8.43 -14.45 -5.36
N PHE A 114 -7.60 -13.69 -4.67
CA PHE A 114 -7.02 -12.46 -5.19
C PHE A 114 -5.62 -12.29 -4.62
N ALA A 115 -4.78 -11.53 -5.31
CA ALA A 115 -3.46 -11.18 -4.86
C ALA A 115 -3.31 -9.66 -4.79
N ILE A 116 -2.56 -9.18 -3.81
CA ILE A 116 -2.04 -7.81 -3.80
C ILE A 116 -0.57 -7.87 -4.18
N GLU A 117 -0.22 -7.16 -5.24
CA GLU A 117 1.10 -7.20 -5.86
C GLU A 117 1.79 -5.84 -5.72
N PHE A 118 3.11 -5.87 -5.58
CA PHE A 118 3.95 -4.69 -5.71
C PHE A 118 5.10 -4.94 -6.66
N THR A 119 5.35 -3.94 -7.51
CA THR A 119 6.55 -3.86 -8.32
C THR A 119 7.10 -2.43 -8.35
N SER A 120 8.41 -2.32 -8.51
CA SER A 120 9.12 -1.04 -8.68
C SER A 120 9.25 -0.62 -10.16
N GLY A 121 8.73 -1.42 -11.10
CA GLY A 121 8.73 -1.10 -12.53
C GLY A 121 8.13 -2.20 -13.41
N GLY A 122 8.04 -1.92 -14.71
CA GLY A 122 7.40 -2.81 -15.67
C GLY A 122 5.88 -2.69 -15.58
N VAL A 123 5.32 -1.68 -16.26
CA VAL A 123 3.87 -1.45 -16.29
C VAL A 123 3.30 -1.84 -17.64
N GLY A 124 2.26 -2.64 -17.58
CA GLY A 124 1.52 -3.13 -18.72
C GLY A 124 0.46 -4.10 -18.22
N GLY A 125 -0.56 -4.27 -19.04
CA GLY A 125 -1.62 -5.23 -18.81
C GLY A 125 -2.42 -5.30 -20.11
N PRO A 126 -2.91 -6.48 -20.48
CA PRO A 126 -3.92 -6.55 -21.52
C PRO A 126 -5.19 -5.81 -21.07
N GLU A 127 -6.08 -5.50 -22.01
CA GLU A 127 -7.40 -4.94 -21.66
C GLU A 127 -8.42 -6.07 -21.52
N LEU A 128 -9.32 -5.94 -20.54
CA LEU A 128 -10.52 -6.78 -20.44
C LEU A 128 -11.74 -6.03 -20.96
N GLU A 129 -12.80 -6.75 -21.28
CA GLU A 129 -14.02 -6.20 -21.89
C GLU A 129 -14.76 -5.18 -21.00
N ASN A 130 -14.61 -5.25 -19.68
CA ASN A 130 -15.34 -4.41 -18.73
C ASN A 130 -14.41 -3.74 -17.74
N GLN A 131 -14.86 -2.57 -17.24
CA GLN A 131 -14.13 -1.78 -16.25
C GLN A 131 -15.08 -1.19 -15.20
N LEU A 132 -14.61 -1.08 -13.96
CA LEU A 132 -15.21 -0.30 -12.89
C LEU A 132 -14.21 0.76 -12.41
N PRO A 133 -14.61 2.02 -12.19
CA PRO A 133 -13.70 3.02 -11.64
C PRO A 133 -13.32 2.65 -10.20
N ILE A 134 -12.05 2.84 -9.85
CA ILE A 134 -11.53 2.68 -8.49
C ILE A 134 -11.44 4.05 -7.83
N GLU A 135 -12.05 4.18 -6.65
CA GLU A 135 -11.93 5.34 -5.77
C GLU A 135 -11.05 4.97 -4.56
N SER A 136 -9.73 4.85 -4.78
CA SER A 136 -8.80 4.48 -3.71
C SER A 136 -8.49 5.68 -2.81
N PRO A 137 -8.73 5.60 -1.48
CA PRO A 137 -8.25 6.62 -0.54
C PRO A 137 -6.71 6.70 -0.49
N LEU A 138 -6.02 5.59 -0.78
CA LEU A 138 -4.56 5.49 -0.74
C LEU A 138 -3.90 6.06 -1.99
N PHE A 139 -4.42 5.73 -3.17
CA PHE A 139 -3.80 6.06 -4.46
C PHE A 139 -4.48 7.21 -5.20
N GLY A 140 -5.66 7.64 -4.74
CA GLY A 140 -6.49 8.63 -5.42
C GLY A 140 -7.29 8.04 -6.60
N PRO A 141 -7.98 8.91 -7.36
CA PRO A 141 -8.80 8.51 -8.50
C PRO A 141 -7.96 8.31 -9.78
N GLY A 142 -8.60 7.76 -10.82
CA GLY A 142 -8.00 7.64 -12.16
C GLY A 142 -7.52 6.24 -12.52
N TYR A 143 -7.84 5.26 -11.68
CA TYR A 143 -7.58 3.83 -11.90
C TYR A 143 -8.89 3.08 -12.10
N SER A 144 -8.80 1.93 -12.75
CA SER A 144 -9.92 1.04 -13.04
C SER A 144 -9.63 -0.38 -12.56
N LEU A 145 -10.69 -1.07 -12.16
CA LEU A 145 -10.75 -2.52 -12.04
C LEU A 145 -11.25 -3.09 -13.35
N HIS A 146 -10.42 -3.88 -14.02
CA HIS A 146 -10.74 -4.59 -15.26
C HIS A 146 -11.30 -5.98 -14.92
N TYR A 147 -12.33 -6.42 -15.65
CA TYR A 147 -12.90 -7.75 -15.45
C TYR A 147 -13.58 -8.30 -16.72
N GLY A 148 -13.67 -9.64 -16.78
CA GLY A 148 -14.31 -10.36 -17.89
C GLY A 148 -13.29 -10.99 -18.82
N GLN A 149 -13.65 -11.21 -20.08
CA GLN A 149 -12.74 -11.80 -21.06
C GLN A 149 -11.72 -10.77 -21.54
N TYR A 150 -10.56 -11.24 -22.02
CA TYR A 150 -9.60 -10.39 -22.72
C TYR A 150 -10.22 -9.76 -23.97
N ALA A 151 -10.08 -8.45 -24.12
CA ALA A 151 -10.61 -7.70 -25.25
C ALA A 151 -9.91 -8.08 -26.57
N ASP A 152 -8.62 -8.42 -26.51
CA ASP A 152 -7.88 -8.94 -27.65
C ASP A 152 -8.29 -10.40 -27.94
N SER A 153 -8.62 -10.68 -29.20
CA SER A 153 -9.10 -12.00 -29.61
C SER A 153 -8.04 -13.09 -29.52
N GLY A 154 -6.77 -12.76 -29.76
CA GLY A 154 -5.66 -13.72 -29.67
C GLY A 154 -5.38 -14.11 -28.22
N LEU A 155 -5.44 -13.15 -27.29
CA LEU A 155 -5.36 -13.42 -25.86
C LEU A 155 -6.56 -14.22 -25.36
N ARG A 156 -7.76 -13.92 -25.84
CA ARG A 156 -8.98 -14.67 -25.49
C ARG A 156 -8.94 -16.13 -25.93
N GLU A 157 -8.34 -16.43 -27.09
CA GLU A 157 -8.16 -17.82 -27.53
C GLU A 157 -7.14 -18.57 -26.66
N GLN A 158 -6.09 -17.87 -26.19
CA GLN A 158 -5.06 -18.44 -25.32
C GLN A 158 -5.54 -18.60 -23.87
N PHE A 159 -6.32 -17.64 -23.38
CA PHE A 159 -6.85 -17.55 -22.03
C PHE A 159 -8.38 -17.38 -22.11
N PRO A 160 -9.12 -18.49 -22.27
CA PRO A 160 -10.57 -18.46 -22.51
C PRO A 160 -11.38 -18.15 -21.24
N GLU A 161 -10.78 -18.34 -20.07
CA GLU A 161 -11.41 -18.03 -18.79
C GLU A 161 -11.41 -16.52 -18.52
N PRO A 162 -12.46 -15.98 -17.86
CA PRO A 162 -12.49 -14.58 -17.49
C PRO A 162 -11.43 -14.27 -16.44
N ASP A 163 -10.87 -13.06 -16.51
CA ASP A 163 -9.88 -12.56 -15.57
C ASP A 163 -10.40 -11.32 -14.82
N LEU A 164 -9.63 -10.87 -13.83
CA LEU A 164 -9.90 -9.68 -13.04
C LEU A 164 -8.58 -9.08 -12.54
N PHE A 165 -8.36 -7.79 -12.74
CA PHE A 165 -7.22 -7.09 -12.15
C PHE A 165 -7.44 -5.58 -12.11
N SER A 166 -6.81 -4.88 -11.18
CA SER A 166 -6.76 -3.42 -11.22
C SER A 166 -5.70 -2.92 -12.18
N ASP A 167 -5.77 -1.64 -12.55
CA ASP A 167 -4.60 -0.92 -13.03
C ASP A 167 -3.46 -1.01 -12.02
N TRP A 168 -2.24 -0.80 -12.51
CA TRP A 168 -1.09 -0.51 -11.66
C TRP A 168 -1.26 0.88 -11.05
N MET A 169 -1.52 0.93 -9.75
CA MET A 169 -1.71 2.15 -8.97
C MET A 169 -0.38 2.65 -8.45
N ALA A 170 -0.04 3.91 -8.75
CA ALA A 170 1.22 4.50 -8.31
C ALA A 170 1.15 4.93 -6.84
N GLY A 171 2.05 4.36 -6.03
CA GLY A 171 2.41 4.90 -4.72
C GLY A 171 3.80 5.53 -4.74
N GLU A 172 4.27 5.98 -3.58
CA GLU A 172 5.54 6.75 -3.50
C GLU A 172 6.77 5.94 -3.91
N GLN A 173 6.77 4.63 -3.65
CA GLN A 173 7.93 3.75 -3.81
C GLN A 173 7.80 2.74 -4.95
N GLY A 174 6.64 2.71 -5.63
CA GLY A 174 6.38 1.75 -6.70
C GLY A 174 4.91 1.66 -7.06
N LEU A 175 4.53 0.51 -7.60
CA LEU A 175 3.24 0.29 -8.23
C LEU A 175 2.56 -0.90 -7.58
N TYR A 176 1.27 -0.75 -7.33
CA TYR A 176 0.45 -1.71 -6.62
C TYR A 176 -0.69 -2.19 -7.50
N ARG A 177 -1.08 -3.45 -7.39
CA ARG A 177 -2.20 -3.99 -8.16
C ARG A 177 -2.94 -5.06 -7.38
N LEU A 178 -4.25 -5.14 -7.60
CA LEU A 178 -5.02 -6.34 -7.30
C LEU A 178 -5.00 -7.26 -8.53
N ALA A 179 -4.57 -8.51 -8.37
CA ALA A 179 -4.58 -9.52 -9.41
C ALA A 179 -5.58 -10.64 -9.09
N GLY A 180 -6.25 -11.14 -10.12
CA GLY A 180 -7.25 -12.20 -10.06
C GLY A 180 -6.68 -13.57 -10.37
N ALA A 181 -7.59 -14.52 -10.53
CA ALA A 181 -7.31 -15.94 -10.59
C ALA A 181 -6.40 -16.35 -11.75
N GLU A 182 -6.60 -15.81 -12.96
CA GLU A 182 -5.80 -16.24 -14.11
C GLU A 182 -4.35 -15.81 -13.93
N GLN A 183 -4.11 -14.55 -13.57
CA GLN A 183 -2.77 -14.07 -13.24
C GLN A 183 -2.13 -14.88 -12.10
N ILE A 184 -2.89 -15.20 -11.04
CA ILE A 184 -2.40 -15.99 -9.92
C ILE A 184 -1.97 -17.40 -10.35
N MET A 185 -2.79 -18.07 -11.16
CA MET A 185 -2.50 -19.42 -11.66
C MET A 185 -1.27 -19.44 -12.57
N GLN A 186 -1.11 -18.43 -13.43
CA GLN A 186 0.00 -18.36 -14.39
C GLN A 186 1.32 -17.94 -13.73
N THR A 187 1.28 -17.08 -12.72
CA THR A 187 2.48 -16.42 -12.18
C THR A 187 3.00 -17.11 -10.92
N TYR A 188 2.11 -17.59 -10.06
CA TYR A 188 2.46 -18.03 -8.71
C TYR A 188 2.29 -19.55 -8.51
N GLU A 189 2.08 -20.31 -9.60
CA GLU A 189 1.88 -21.77 -9.59
C GLU A 189 0.72 -22.23 -8.68
N GLN A 190 -0.23 -21.33 -8.42
CA GLN A 190 -1.37 -21.55 -7.53
C GLN A 190 -2.59 -22.07 -8.30
N SER A 191 -2.83 -23.38 -8.30
CA SER A 191 -3.96 -23.97 -9.05
C SER A 191 -5.34 -23.79 -8.38
N GLY A 192 -6.40 -23.80 -9.20
CA GLY A 192 -7.79 -23.92 -8.73
C GLY A 192 -8.44 -22.61 -8.28
N CYS A 193 -7.77 -21.47 -8.51
CA CYS A 193 -8.29 -20.17 -8.16
C CYS A 193 -9.48 -19.75 -9.05
N ARG A 194 -10.39 -19.00 -8.45
CA ARG A 194 -11.53 -18.36 -9.10
C ARG A 194 -11.56 -16.88 -8.74
N ASN A 195 -11.98 -16.05 -9.67
CA ASN A 195 -12.08 -14.62 -9.41
C ASN A 195 -13.11 -14.32 -8.31
N LEU A 196 -12.82 -13.28 -7.54
CA LEU A 196 -13.84 -12.56 -6.78
C LEU A 196 -14.91 -12.00 -7.73
N PRO A 197 -16.16 -11.80 -7.26
CA PRO A 197 -17.10 -10.90 -7.94
C PRO A 197 -16.48 -9.51 -8.11
N PRO A 198 -16.71 -8.81 -9.25
CA PRO A 198 -16.09 -7.51 -9.52
C PRO A 198 -16.33 -6.47 -8.42
N GLU A 199 -17.55 -6.40 -7.87
CA GLU A 199 -17.90 -5.48 -6.79
C GLU A 199 -17.18 -5.82 -5.50
N GLU A 200 -16.92 -7.10 -5.24
CA GLU A 200 -16.16 -7.56 -4.07
C GLU A 200 -14.68 -7.17 -4.20
N ALA A 201 -14.09 -7.42 -5.36
CA ALA A 201 -12.72 -7.02 -5.66
C ALA A 201 -12.54 -5.49 -5.61
N LEU A 202 -13.54 -4.73 -6.06
CA LEU A 202 -13.54 -3.28 -5.97
C LEU A 202 -13.44 -2.83 -4.50
N ARG A 203 -14.23 -3.43 -3.60
CA ARG A 203 -14.13 -3.14 -2.16
C ARG A 203 -12.75 -3.47 -1.58
N VAL A 204 -12.16 -4.59 -2.00
CA VAL A 204 -10.81 -4.98 -1.55
C VAL A 204 -9.77 -3.96 -2.00
N VAL A 205 -9.73 -3.60 -3.29
CA VAL A 205 -8.72 -2.68 -3.83
C VAL A 205 -8.87 -1.26 -3.28
N GLU A 206 -10.11 -0.80 -3.07
CA GLU A 206 -10.38 0.50 -2.44
C GLU A 206 -10.07 0.51 -0.93
N SER A 207 -9.95 -0.67 -0.31
CA SER A 207 -9.60 -0.80 1.10
C SER A 207 -8.10 -0.77 1.37
N LEU A 208 -7.25 -0.72 0.35
CA LEU A 208 -5.80 -0.79 0.54
C LEU A 208 -5.29 0.34 1.44
N THR A 209 -4.41 0.00 2.37
CA THR A 209 -3.66 0.95 3.21
C THR A 209 -2.22 0.49 3.34
N TYR A 210 -1.31 1.40 3.68
CA TYR A 210 0.05 1.00 4.04
C TYR A 210 0.11 0.27 5.38
N LEU A 211 0.82 -0.86 5.40
CA LEU A 211 1.22 -1.55 6.61
C LEU A 211 2.02 -0.57 7.50
N ARG A 212 1.54 -0.30 8.72
CA ARG A 212 2.20 0.62 9.65
C ARG A 212 2.92 -0.16 10.75
N SER A 213 4.19 0.18 10.97
CA SER A 213 5.04 -0.43 12.00
C SER A 213 4.70 0.01 13.43
N ASP A 214 4.10 1.19 13.60
CA ASP A 214 3.78 1.82 14.90
C ASP A 214 2.57 1.18 15.62
N LEU A 215 1.80 0.33 14.93
CA LEU A 215 0.60 -0.30 15.48
C LEU A 215 0.83 -1.69 16.07
N LEU A 216 2.04 -2.25 15.95
CA LEU A 216 2.35 -3.63 16.35
C LEU A 216 3.07 -3.75 17.70
N GLY A 217 3.15 -2.64 18.45
CA GLY A 217 3.65 -2.62 19.83
C GLY A 217 5.06 -2.06 19.91
N GLU A 218 5.15 -0.75 20.09
CA GLU A 218 6.24 -0.20 20.87
C GLU A 218 5.99 -0.60 22.33
N GLU A 219 6.55 -1.73 22.78
CA GLU A 219 6.83 -1.89 24.20
C GLU A 219 7.74 -0.72 24.56
N LEU A 220 7.19 0.22 25.33
CA LEU A 220 7.94 1.30 25.95
C LEU A 220 9.04 0.67 26.80
N GLU A 221 10.25 0.63 26.25
CA GLU A 221 11.46 0.44 27.03
C GLU A 221 11.64 1.71 27.87
N ASP A 222 11.15 1.67 29.11
CA ASP A 222 11.43 2.68 30.12
C ASP A 222 12.92 2.57 30.52
N GLU A 223 13.73 3.56 30.13
CA GLU A 223 15.07 3.83 30.69
C GLU A 223 15.00 4.52 32.07
#